data_AF-A0A5C8M3R0-F1
#
_entry.id   AF-A0A5C8M3R0-F1
#
_cell.length_a   1.000
_cell.length_b   1.000
_cell.length_c   1.000
_cell.angle_alpha   90.00
_cell.angle_beta   90.00
_cell.angle_gamma   90.00
#
_symmetry.space_group_name_H-M   'P 1'
#
loop_
_entity.id
_entity.type
_entity.pdbx_description
1 polymer ?
#
loop_
_entity_poly.entity_id
_entity_poly.type
_entity_poly.pdbx_seq_one_letter_code
_entity_poly.pdbx_strand_id
1 'polypeptide(L)'
;MDNKHRTIQVYKHKPRAKDSDSQIIAVVVMVLLTSLFLKYNNIIFWLLTVLVLFGLKKVLLVSFNLVINKVFSKLYLWWISLITLLLYTAHLNLKMVQTPEYTSYHSIGEVIQNKGLLATFEYSYITFGLIGFSLCIGIAYILMGHLLAVGVQANQVRKNKFVTLFIEKTKRIIEKPIPTSIAISILCIISYVFTSGVLYRLIT
;
A
#
# COMPACT_ATOMS: atom_id res chain seq x y z
N MET A 1 31.09 60.01 8.01
CA MET A 1 30.13 59.57 6.98
C MET A 1 30.69 58.30 6.36
N ASP A 2 30.37 57.13 6.93
CA ASP A 2 30.97 55.87 6.48
C ASP A 2 30.06 55.14 5.49
N ASN A 3 30.64 54.91 4.32
CA ASN A 3 30.01 54.43 3.12
C ASN A 3 29.88 52.89 3.19
N LYS A 4 28.68 52.42 3.51
CA LYS A 4 28.37 50.99 3.69
C LYS A 4 28.34 50.30 2.33
N HIS A 5 29.44 49.66 1.93
CA HIS A 5 29.47 48.77 0.77
C HIS A 5 28.52 47.58 0.98
N ARG A 6 27.35 47.65 0.32
CA ARG A 6 26.47 46.50 0.10
C ARG A 6 27.14 45.57 -0.90
N THR A 7 27.75 44.50 -0.41
CA THR A 7 28.08 43.33 -1.25
C THR A 7 26.78 42.64 -1.66
N ILE A 8 26.42 42.78 -2.93
CA ILE A 8 25.37 41.99 -3.59
C ILE A 8 25.90 40.56 -3.69
N GLN A 9 25.35 39.64 -2.89
CA GLN A 9 25.61 38.21 -3.06
C GLN A 9 24.94 37.75 -4.35
N VAL A 10 25.75 37.57 -5.40
CA VAL A 10 25.34 36.87 -6.62
C VAL A 10 25.14 35.40 -6.24
N TYR A 11 23.89 34.98 -6.09
CA TYR A 11 23.53 33.57 -6.01
C TYR A 11 23.95 32.89 -7.33
N LYS A 12 25.13 32.28 -7.35
CA LYS A 12 25.50 31.32 -8.40
C LYS A 12 24.54 30.14 -8.31
N HIS A 13 23.56 30.11 -9.20
CA HIS A 13 22.73 28.95 -9.45
C HIS A 13 23.66 27.80 -9.89
N LYS A 14 23.95 26.86 -8.97
CA LYS A 14 24.61 25.61 -9.35
C LYS A 14 23.65 24.87 -10.28
N PRO A 15 24.06 24.43 -11.47
CA PRO A 15 23.23 23.56 -12.30
C PRO A 15 22.96 22.29 -11.50
N ARG A 16 21.68 21.99 -11.28
CA ARG A 16 21.20 20.85 -10.51
C ARG A 16 21.34 19.58 -11.37
N ALA A 17 22.56 19.09 -11.55
CA ALA A 17 22.86 17.85 -12.27
C ALA A 17 22.46 16.57 -11.48
N LYS A 18 21.30 16.58 -10.81
CA LYS A 18 20.85 15.50 -9.90
C LYS A 18 19.57 14.80 -10.34
N ASP A 19 18.91 15.31 -11.38
CA ASP A 19 17.64 14.75 -11.85
C ASP A 19 17.84 13.52 -12.76
N SER A 20 18.93 13.46 -13.54
CA SER A 20 19.24 12.29 -14.39
C SER A 20 19.53 11.03 -13.59
N ASP A 21 20.32 11.15 -12.52
CA ASP A 21 20.78 9.98 -11.75
C ASP A 21 19.61 9.36 -10.97
N SER A 22 18.71 10.19 -10.45
CA SER A 22 17.52 9.70 -9.74
C SER A 22 16.51 9.02 -10.66
N GLN A 23 16.36 9.49 -11.90
CA GLN A 23 15.51 8.85 -12.90
C GLN A 23 16.07 7.50 -13.34
N ILE A 24 17.38 7.41 -13.56
CA ILE A 24 18.04 6.15 -13.92
C ILE A 24 17.88 5.13 -12.80
N ILE A 25 18.08 5.54 -11.54
CA ILE A 25 17.87 4.66 -10.37
C ILE A 25 16.40 4.19 -10.31
N ALA A 26 15.43 5.08 -10.52
CA ALA A 26 14.01 4.72 -10.52
C ALA A 26 13.67 3.69 -11.60
N VAL A 27 14.20 3.85 -12.81
CA VAL A 27 14.02 2.90 -13.91
C VAL A 27 14.66 1.55 -13.58
N VAL A 28 15.88 1.53 -13.05
CA VAL A 28 16.55 0.30 -12.64
C VAL A 28 15.77 -0.44 -11.55
N VAL A 29 15.28 0.29 -10.54
CA VAL A 29 14.44 -0.28 -9.48
C VAL A 29 13.14 -0.85 -10.06
N MET A 30 12.51 -0.14 -10.98
CA MET A 30 11.29 -0.60 -11.66
C MET A 30 11.52 -1.92 -12.38
N VAL A 31 12.54 -1.99 -13.25
CA VAL A 31 12.89 -3.21 -14.00
C VAL A 31 13.20 -4.37 -13.04
N LEU A 32 13.93 -4.12 -11.96
CA LEU A 32 14.29 -5.15 -11.00
C LEU A 32 13.06 -5.68 -10.24
N LEU A 33 12.17 -4.79 -9.79
CA LEU A 33 10.92 -5.16 -9.13
C LEU A 33 10.00 -5.96 -10.06
N THR A 34 9.89 -5.57 -11.33
CA THR A 34 9.11 -6.29 -12.34
C THR A 34 9.71 -7.66 -12.64
N SER A 35 11.03 -7.77 -12.70
CA SER A 35 11.69 -9.06 -12.88
C SER A 35 11.42 -10.01 -11.71
N LEU A 36 11.48 -9.50 -10.47
CA LEU A 36 11.14 -10.29 -9.28
C LEU A 36 9.66 -10.66 -9.27
N PHE A 37 8.79 -9.73 -9.66
CA PHE A 37 7.36 -9.97 -9.76
C PHE A 37 7.06 -11.10 -10.76
N LEU A 38 7.58 -11.04 -11.98
CA LEU A 38 7.39 -12.08 -13.00
C LEU A 38 7.88 -13.45 -12.53
N LYS A 39 9.06 -13.49 -11.88
CA LYS A 39 9.64 -14.73 -11.37
C LYS A 39 8.82 -15.36 -10.25
N TYR A 40 8.20 -14.56 -9.40
CA TYR A 40 7.50 -15.02 -8.19
C TYR A 40 5.99 -14.76 -8.19
N ASN A 41 5.40 -14.41 -9.34
CA ASN A 41 4.01 -13.97 -9.47
C ASN A 41 3.02 -14.94 -8.81
N ASN A 42 3.16 -16.25 -9.04
CA ASN A 42 2.29 -17.27 -8.47
C ASN A 42 2.34 -17.30 -6.95
N ILE A 43 3.54 -17.19 -6.35
CA ILE A 43 3.71 -17.14 -4.90
C ILE A 43 3.15 -15.84 -4.34
N ILE A 44 3.41 -14.71 -5.02
CA ILE A 44 2.89 -13.39 -4.63
C ILE A 44 1.36 -13.38 -4.63
N PHE A 45 0.72 -13.85 -5.72
CA PHE A 45 -0.74 -13.92 -5.82
C PHE A 45 -1.34 -14.87 -4.78
N TRP A 46 -0.74 -16.04 -4.56
CA TRP A 46 -1.19 -16.96 -3.53
C TRP A 46 -1.11 -16.31 -2.14
N LEU A 47 0.02 -15.70 -1.79
CA LEU A 47 0.24 -15.04 -0.50
C LEU A 47 -0.76 -13.89 -0.30
N LEU A 48 -0.90 -13.00 -1.28
CA LEU A 48 -1.83 -11.88 -1.21
C LEU A 48 -3.29 -12.35 -1.11
N THR A 49 -3.66 -13.40 -1.85
CA THR A 49 -5.00 -13.99 -1.75
C THR A 49 -5.27 -14.58 -0.37
N VAL A 50 -4.31 -15.34 0.18
CA VAL A 50 -4.43 -15.90 1.54
C VAL A 50 -4.52 -14.78 2.58
N LEU A 51 -3.70 -13.73 2.46
CA LEU A 51 -3.77 -12.56 3.34
C LEU A 51 -5.11 -11.85 3.23
N VAL A 52 -5.67 -11.66 2.04
CA VAL A 52 -6.98 -11.01 1.91
C VAL A 52 -8.08 -11.87 2.56
N LEU A 53 -8.12 -13.17 2.27
CA LEU A 53 -9.12 -14.08 2.83
C LEU A 53 -8.99 -14.24 4.36
N PHE A 54 -7.77 -14.32 4.88
CA PHE A 54 -7.51 -14.34 6.31
C PHE A 54 -7.95 -13.03 6.96
N GLY A 55 -7.66 -11.90 6.32
CA GLY A 55 -8.08 -10.57 6.76
C GLY A 55 -9.59 -10.49 6.91
N LEU A 56 -10.34 -10.88 5.87
CA LEU A 56 -11.81 -10.87 5.88
C LEU A 56 -12.38 -11.73 7.03
N LYS A 57 -11.81 -12.92 7.26
CA LYS A 57 -12.20 -13.76 8.41
C LYS A 57 -11.90 -13.09 9.75
N LYS A 58 -10.76 -12.40 9.86
CA LYS A 58 -10.36 -11.70 11.09
C LYS A 58 -11.18 -10.44 11.36
N VAL A 59 -11.69 -9.76 10.34
CA VAL A 59 -12.64 -8.65 10.53
C VAL A 59 -13.90 -9.11 11.28
N LEU A 60 -14.44 -10.28 10.94
CA LEU A 60 -15.57 -10.87 11.65
C LEU A 60 -15.23 -11.15 13.11
N LEU A 61 -14.06 -11.75 13.36
CA LEU A 61 -13.58 -12.03 14.71
C LEU A 61 -13.39 -10.76 15.55
N VAL A 62 -12.80 -9.71 14.97
CA VAL A 62 -12.59 -8.42 15.65
C VAL A 62 -13.93 -7.76 15.97
N SER A 63 -14.86 -7.76 15.01
CA SER A 63 -16.21 -7.23 15.21
C SER A 63 -16.91 -7.95 16.36
N PHE A 64 -16.86 -9.29 16.36
CA PHE A 64 -17.45 -10.12 17.42
C PHE A 64 -16.84 -9.84 18.79
N ASN A 65 -15.50 -9.75 18.87
CA ASN A 65 -14.79 -9.45 20.11
C ASN A 65 -15.18 -8.07 20.66
N LEU A 66 -15.30 -7.04 19.81
CA LEU A 66 -15.72 -5.71 20.25
C LEU A 66 -17.16 -5.67 20.77
N VAL A 67 -18.06 -6.48 20.20
CA VAL A 67 -19.45 -6.62 20.65
C VAL A 67 -19.52 -7.29 22.02
N ILE A 68 -18.85 -8.44 22.21
CA ILE A 68 -18.83 -9.15 23.50
C ILE A 68 -18.28 -8.26 24.60
N ASN A 69 -17.23 -7.50 24.29
CA ASN A 69 -16.49 -6.74 25.30
C ASN A 69 -17.12 -5.37 25.57
N LYS A 70 -18.27 -5.07 24.95
CA LYS A 70 -19.01 -3.81 25.09
C LYS A 70 -18.16 -2.56 24.83
N VAL A 71 -17.11 -2.68 24.01
CA VAL A 71 -16.18 -1.58 23.66
C VAL A 71 -16.58 -0.92 22.34
N PHE A 72 -17.78 -1.24 21.85
CA PHE A 72 -18.27 -0.80 20.55
C PHE A 72 -18.49 0.71 20.51
N SER A 73 -17.81 1.40 19.58
CA SER A 73 -17.96 2.84 19.35
C SER A 73 -18.21 3.11 17.87
N LYS A 74 -18.84 4.26 17.55
CA LYS A 74 -19.02 4.71 16.16
C LYS A 74 -17.69 4.80 15.40
N LEU A 75 -16.60 5.14 16.09
CA LEU A 75 -15.26 5.18 15.52
C LEU A 75 -14.76 3.79 15.11
N TYR A 76 -14.96 2.77 15.94
CA TYR A 76 -14.53 1.40 15.62
C TYR A 76 -15.37 0.78 14.51
N LEU A 77 -16.68 1.06 14.48
CA LEU A 77 -17.54 0.74 13.35
C LEU A 77 -17.00 1.31 12.04
N TRP A 78 -16.63 2.59 12.06
CA TRP A 78 -16.08 3.26 10.90
C TRP A 78 -14.77 2.62 10.41
N TRP A 79 -13.86 2.26 11.33
CA TRP A 79 -12.64 1.54 10.99
C TRP A 79 -12.89 0.12 10.48
N ILE A 80 -13.84 -0.62 11.06
CA ILE A 80 -14.25 -1.95 10.58
C ILE A 80 -14.78 -1.86 9.14
N SER A 81 -15.65 -0.90 8.87
CA SER A 81 -16.19 -0.67 7.52
C SER A 81 -15.07 -0.33 6.53
N LEU A 82 -14.12 0.53 6.93
CA LEU A 82 -12.97 0.89 6.09
C LEU A 82 -12.08 -0.33 5.82
N ILE A 83 -11.74 -1.13 6.84
CA ILE A 83 -10.93 -2.35 6.67
C ILE A 83 -11.64 -3.35 5.75
N THR A 84 -12.95 -3.52 5.90
CA THR A 84 -13.75 -4.41 5.05
C THR A 84 -13.72 -3.94 3.60
N LEU A 85 -13.94 -2.64 3.37
CA LEU A 85 -13.87 -2.05 2.04
C LEU A 85 -12.49 -2.27 1.42
N LEU A 86 -11.41 -2.03 2.17
CA LEU A 86 -10.04 -2.23 1.72
C LEU A 86 -9.79 -3.68 1.30
N LEU A 87 -10.14 -4.63 2.16
CA LEU A 87 -9.94 -6.06 1.90
C LEU A 87 -10.87 -6.59 0.78
N TYR A 88 -11.99 -5.94 0.53
CA TYR A 88 -12.86 -6.29 -0.58
C TYR A 88 -12.35 -5.74 -1.92
N THR A 89 -12.02 -4.44 -2.00
CA THR A 89 -11.37 -3.84 -3.17
C THR A 89 -10.06 -4.57 -3.51
N ALA A 90 -9.38 -5.03 -2.47
CA ALA A 90 -8.23 -5.89 -2.55
C ALA A 90 -8.45 -7.21 -3.28
N HIS A 91 -9.49 -7.92 -2.88
CA HIS A 91 -9.88 -9.16 -3.51
C HIS A 91 -10.20 -8.96 -5.00
N LEU A 92 -10.89 -7.86 -5.33
CA LEU A 92 -11.25 -7.53 -6.71
C LEU A 92 -10.00 -7.23 -7.56
N ASN A 93 -9.09 -6.39 -7.08
CA ASN A 93 -7.85 -6.06 -7.80
C ASN A 93 -6.99 -7.29 -8.07
N LEU A 94 -6.82 -8.17 -7.09
CA LEU A 94 -6.07 -9.42 -7.28
C LEU A 94 -6.69 -10.27 -8.38
N LYS A 95 -8.02 -10.41 -8.40
CA LYS A 95 -8.72 -11.15 -9.46
C LYS A 95 -8.53 -10.54 -10.86
N MET A 96 -8.44 -9.22 -10.96
CA MET A 96 -8.23 -8.55 -12.26
C MET A 96 -6.83 -8.82 -12.83
N VAL A 97 -5.81 -8.92 -11.97
CA VAL A 97 -4.42 -9.14 -12.41
C VAL A 97 -4.06 -10.62 -12.50
N GLN A 98 -4.78 -11.50 -11.81
CA GLN A 98 -4.57 -12.95 -11.85
C GLN A 98 -5.16 -13.61 -13.12
N THR A 99 -5.03 -12.95 -14.27
CA THR A 99 -5.38 -13.53 -15.57
C THR A 99 -4.19 -14.29 -16.16
N PRO A 100 -4.41 -15.29 -17.02
CA PRO A 100 -3.34 -16.02 -17.70
C PRO A 100 -2.38 -15.07 -18.42
N GLU A 101 -2.90 -13.96 -18.93
CA GLU A 101 -2.09 -12.96 -19.62
C GLU A 101 -0.91 -12.49 -18.78
N TYR A 102 -1.11 -12.16 -17.50
CA TYR A 102 -0.09 -11.60 -16.61
C TYR A 102 0.64 -12.65 -15.76
N THR A 103 0.19 -13.90 -15.77
CA THR A 103 0.81 -15.00 -15.01
C THR A 103 1.64 -15.97 -15.84
N SER A 104 1.56 -15.88 -17.18
CA SER A 104 2.22 -16.84 -18.09
C SER A 104 3.72 -16.61 -18.32
N TYR A 105 4.27 -15.48 -17.90
CA TYR A 105 5.69 -15.14 -18.14
C TYR A 105 6.49 -15.18 -16.84
N HIS A 106 7.71 -15.71 -16.91
CA HIS A 106 8.60 -15.89 -15.76
C HIS A 106 9.84 -14.99 -15.79
N SER A 107 10.09 -14.31 -16.91
CA SER A 107 11.21 -13.39 -17.05
C SER A 107 10.87 -12.20 -17.95
N ILE A 108 11.56 -11.06 -17.75
CA ILE A 108 11.43 -9.89 -18.63
C ILE A 108 11.87 -10.24 -20.06
N GLY A 109 12.87 -11.11 -20.22
CA GLY A 109 13.31 -11.58 -21.54
C GLY A 109 12.19 -12.24 -22.32
N GLU A 110 11.38 -13.09 -21.70
CA GLU A 110 10.21 -13.71 -22.33
C GLU A 110 9.14 -12.67 -22.70
N VAL A 111 8.91 -11.66 -21.86
CA VAL A 111 7.94 -10.59 -22.16
C VAL A 111 8.42 -9.78 -23.37
N ILE A 112 9.70 -9.42 -23.44
CA ILE A 112 10.27 -8.69 -24.58
C ILE A 112 10.19 -9.53 -25.86
N GLN A 113 10.55 -10.81 -25.79
CA GLN A 113 10.54 -11.69 -26.96
C GLN A 113 9.12 -11.93 -27.50
N ASN A 114 8.13 -12.08 -26.62
CA ASN A 114 6.77 -12.44 -27.03
C ASN A 114 5.84 -11.25 -27.26
N LYS A 115 6.03 -10.14 -26.54
CA LYS A 115 5.15 -8.97 -26.55
C LYS A 115 5.86 -7.63 -26.79
N GLY A 116 7.18 -7.63 -26.89
CA GLY A 116 7.99 -6.42 -27.14
C GLY A 116 8.24 -5.56 -25.91
N LEU A 117 8.96 -4.46 -26.12
CA LEU A 117 9.39 -3.54 -25.07
C LEU A 117 8.21 -2.83 -24.39
N LEU A 118 7.18 -2.46 -25.16
CA LEU A 118 5.97 -1.79 -24.64
C LEU A 118 5.29 -2.62 -23.56
N ALA A 119 5.12 -3.92 -23.78
CA ALA A 119 4.53 -4.80 -22.78
C ALA A 119 5.36 -4.85 -21.48
N THR A 120 6.68 -4.71 -21.55
CA THR A 120 7.51 -4.66 -20.33
C THR A 120 7.17 -3.46 -19.45
N PHE A 121 6.85 -2.31 -20.06
CA PHE A 121 6.39 -1.14 -19.32
C PHE A 121 4.99 -1.34 -18.72
N GLU A 122 4.07 -1.99 -19.44
CA GLU A 122 2.75 -2.34 -18.92
C GLU A 122 2.85 -3.23 -17.66
N TYR A 123 3.68 -4.28 -17.71
CA TYR A 123 3.90 -5.17 -16.57
C TYR A 123 4.56 -4.45 -15.40
N SER A 124 5.47 -3.53 -15.69
CA SER A 124 6.08 -2.69 -14.68
C SER A 124 5.04 -1.81 -14.00
N TYR A 125 4.17 -1.18 -14.78
CA TYR A 125 3.08 -0.36 -14.31
C TYR A 125 2.13 -1.13 -13.37
N ILE A 126 1.73 -2.34 -13.76
CA ILE A 126 0.88 -3.23 -12.96
C ILE A 126 1.60 -3.68 -11.68
N THR A 127 2.89 -4.00 -11.76
CA THR A 127 3.71 -4.40 -10.59
C THR A 127 3.71 -3.30 -9.53
N PHE A 128 3.85 -2.03 -9.93
CA PHE A 128 3.77 -0.91 -9.00
C PHE A 128 2.40 -0.77 -8.34
N GLY A 129 1.33 -0.99 -9.12
CA GLY A 129 -0.02 -1.05 -8.58
C GLY A 129 -0.15 -2.12 -7.49
N LEU A 130 0.39 -3.32 -7.72
CA LEU A 130 0.38 -4.41 -6.73
C LEU A 130 1.20 -4.09 -5.47
N ILE A 131 2.30 -3.35 -5.59
CA ILE A 131 3.08 -2.90 -4.42
C ILE A 131 2.28 -1.89 -3.60
N GLY A 132 1.72 -0.85 -4.23
CA GLY A 132 0.87 0.13 -3.56
C GLY A 132 -0.31 -0.53 -2.86
N PHE A 133 -0.89 -1.52 -3.52
CA PHE A 133 -1.97 -2.32 -3.00
C PHE A 133 -1.56 -3.19 -1.79
N SER A 134 -0.36 -3.78 -1.81
CA SER A 134 0.20 -4.53 -0.68
C SER A 134 0.38 -3.66 0.56
N LEU A 135 0.72 -2.38 0.37
CA LEU A 135 0.78 -1.39 1.47
C LEU A 135 -0.61 -1.15 2.07
N CYS A 136 -1.66 -1.06 1.25
CA CYS A 136 -3.05 -0.93 1.74
C CYS A 136 -3.45 -2.13 2.61
N ILE A 137 -3.12 -3.35 2.18
CA ILE A 137 -3.35 -4.56 2.97
C ILE A 137 -2.60 -4.44 4.31
N GLY A 138 -1.32 -4.08 4.30
CA GLY A 138 -0.52 -3.90 5.51
C GLY A 138 -1.14 -2.91 6.50
N ILE A 139 -1.62 -1.76 6.01
CA ILE A 139 -2.32 -0.76 6.83
C ILE A 139 -3.62 -1.34 7.41
N ALA A 140 -4.41 -2.05 6.61
CA ALA A 140 -5.63 -2.70 7.08
C ALA A 140 -5.35 -3.69 8.23
N TYR A 141 -4.26 -4.46 8.14
CA TYR A 141 -3.82 -5.36 9.21
C TYR A 141 -3.36 -4.64 10.47
N ILE A 142 -2.66 -3.51 10.34
CA ILE A 142 -2.26 -2.68 11.49
C ILE A 142 -3.51 -2.16 12.23
N LEU A 143 -4.49 -1.64 11.49
CA LEU A 143 -5.75 -1.15 12.05
C LEU A 143 -6.55 -2.28 12.70
N MET A 144 -6.65 -3.44 12.05
CA MET A 144 -7.33 -4.61 12.58
C MET A 144 -6.66 -5.13 13.87
N GLY A 145 -5.33 -5.15 13.90
CA GLY A 145 -4.55 -5.49 15.09
C GLY A 145 -4.80 -4.51 16.24
N HIS A 146 -4.93 -3.21 15.96
CA HIS A 146 -5.25 -2.21 16.97
C HIS A 146 -6.62 -2.48 17.59
N LEU A 147 -7.64 -2.69 16.75
CA LEU A 147 -9.00 -2.97 17.22
C LEU A 147 -9.06 -4.26 18.05
N LEU A 148 -8.34 -5.29 17.64
CA LEU A 148 -8.22 -6.54 18.40
C LEU A 148 -7.56 -6.29 19.77
N ALA A 149 -6.45 -5.54 19.79
CA ALA A 149 -5.71 -5.19 21.00
C ALA A 149 -6.58 -4.41 21.99
N VAL A 150 -7.33 -3.43 21.51
CA VAL A 150 -8.30 -2.66 22.31
C VAL A 150 -9.37 -3.57 22.90
N GLY A 151 -9.95 -4.47 22.09
CA GLY A 151 -10.92 -5.44 22.56
C GLY A 151 -10.35 -6.34 23.66
N VAL A 152 -9.15 -6.87 23.49
CA VAL A 152 -8.49 -7.73 24.50
C VAL A 152 -8.17 -6.96 25.78
N GLN A 153 -7.63 -5.74 25.68
CA GLN A 153 -7.24 -4.95 26.85
C GLN A 153 -8.46 -4.59 27.71
N ALA A 154 -9.64 -4.38 27.11
CA ALA A 154 -10.86 -4.07 27.84
C ALA A 154 -11.37 -5.22 28.73
N ASN A 155 -11.06 -6.47 28.37
CA ASN A 155 -11.49 -7.65 29.12
C ASN A 155 -10.45 -8.16 30.13
N GLN A 156 -9.22 -7.65 30.10
CA GLN A 156 -8.15 -8.15 30.96
C GLN A 156 -8.06 -7.35 32.27
N VAL A 157 -8.23 -8.05 33.40
CA VAL A 157 -8.02 -7.51 34.75
C VAL A 157 -6.56 -7.07 34.97
N ARG A 158 -5.60 -7.70 34.27
CA ARG A 158 -4.18 -7.27 34.21
C ARG A 158 -3.80 -6.88 32.79
N LYS A 159 -3.45 -5.62 32.59
CA LYS A 159 -3.02 -5.08 31.29
C LYS A 159 -1.71 -5.74 30.86
N ASN A 160 -1.72 -6.43 29.72
CA ASN A 160 -0.49 -6.89 29.09
C ASN A 160 0.34 -5.69 28.57
N LYS A 161 1.61 -5.61 28.96
CA LYS A 161 2.53 -4.53 28.57
C LYS A 161 2.70 -4.44 27.05
N PHE A 162 2.79 -5.58 26.35
CA PHE A 162 2.94 -5.59 24.89
C PHE A 162 1.70 -5.03 24.18
N VAL A 163 0.52 -5.43 24.63
CA VAL A 163 -0.77 -4.95 24.09
C VAL A 163 -0.91 -3.45 24.31
N THR A 164 -0.54 -2.97 25.50
CA THR A 164 -0.60 -1.55 25.86
C THR A 164 0.35 -0.72 25.00
N LEU A 165 1.61 -1.14 24.86
CA LEU A 165 2.60 -0.48 24.00
C LEU A 165 2.16 -0.46 22.53
N PHE A 166 1.56 -1.55 22.05
CA PHE A 166 1.05 -1.60 20.68
C PHE A 166 -0.08 -0.60 20.45
N ILE A 167 -1.05 -0.52 21.38
CA ILE A 167 -2.15 0.45 21.32
C ILE A 167 -1.61 1.87 21.35
N GLU A 168 -0.68 2.21 22.25
CA GLU A 168 -0.10 3.54 22.34
C GLU A 168 0.58 3.98 21.04
N LYS A 169 1.35 3.08 20.41
CA LYS A 169 2.01 3.37 19.12
C LYS A 169 1.03 3.56 17.97
N THR A 170 -0.08 2.83 17.97
CA THR A 170 -1.07 2.84 16.87
C THR A 170 -2.23 3.82 17.11
N LYS A 171 -2.36 4.35 18.33
CA LYS A 171 -3.43 5.30 18.74
C LYS A 171 -3.50 6.54 17.85
N ARG A 172 -2.35 7.10 17.46
CA ARG A 172 -2.29 8.31 16.60
C ARG A 172 -2.97 8.13 15.24
N ILE A 173 -2.96 6.90 14.72
CA ILE A 173 -3.61 6.55 13.44
C ILE A 173 -5.13 6.55 13.62
N ILE A 174 -5.60 6.00 14.75
CA ILE A 174 -7.02 5.80 15.06
C ILE A 174 -7.71 7.11 15.47
N GLU A 175 -6.99 8.01 16.16
CA GLU A 175 -7.50 9.31 16.63
C GLU A 175 -7.75 10.32 15.51
N LYS A 176 -7.14 10.13 14.34
CA LYS A 176 -7.32 10.99 13.16
C LYS A 176 -7.98 10.22 12.01
N PRO A 177 -9.26 9.83 12.16
CA PRO A 177 -9.94 8.97 11.19
C PRO A 177 -10.02 9.62 9.81
N ILE A 178 -10.44 10.88 9.74
CA ILE A 178 -10.65 11.59 8.45
C ILE A 178 -9.37 11.66 7.60
N PRO A 179 -8.24 12.25 8.05
CA PRO A 179 -7.06 12.37 7.20
C PRO A 179 -6.45 11.01 6.86
N THR A 180 -6.52 10.04 7.78
CA THR A 180 -6.04 8.68 7.53
C THR A 180 -6.91 7.97 6.49
N SER A 181 -8.23 8.12 6.55
CA SER A 181 -9.14 7.60 5.52
C SER A 181 -8.82 8.16 4.16
N ILE A 182 -8.60 9.48 4.08
CA ILE A 182 -8.33 10.16 2.81
C ILE A 182 -7.03 9.62 2.22
N ALA A 183 -5.97 9.54 3.02
CA ALA A 183 -4.69 8.98 2.58
C ALA A 183 -4.83 7.53 2.08
N ILE A 184 -5.57 6.70 2.82
CA ILE A 184 -5.85 5.31 2.45
C ILE A 184 -6.66 5.23 1.16
N SER A 185 -7.72 6.03 1.02
CA SER A 185 -8.57 6.06 -0.17
C SER A 185 -7.77 6.52 -1.40
N ILE A 186 -6.94 7.54 -1.27
CA ILE A 186 -6.04 8.00 -2.34
C ILE A 186 -5.08 6.88 -2.74
N LEU A 187 -4.44 6.22 -1.77
CA LEU A 187 -3.52 5.11 -2.06
C LEU A 187 -4.24 3.95 -2.76
N CYS A 188 -5.49 3.65 -2.39
CA CYS A 188 -6.30 2.64 -3.05
C CYS A 188 -6.68 3.02 -4.47
N ILE A 189 -7.09 4.27 -4.71
CA ILE A 189 -7.42 4.78 -6.04
C ILE A 189 -6.18 4.72 -6.93
N ILE A 190 -5.03 5.22 -6.45
CA ILE A 190 -3.77 5.16 -7.18
C ILE A 190 -3.42 3.70 -7.49
N SER A 191 -3.47 2.82 -6.50
CA SER A 191 -3.14 1.41 -6.71
C SER A 191 -4.07 0.75 -7.73
N TYR A 192 -5.38 1.01 -7.66
CA TYR A 192 -6.38 0.51 -8.60
C TYR A 192 -6.14 1.02 -10.04
N VAL A 193 -5.87 2.32 -10.19
CA VAL A 193 -5.55 2.92 -11.49
C VAL A 193 -4.31 2.27 -12.10
N PHE A 194 -3.31 1.95 -11.26
CA PHE A 194 -2.10 1.27 -11.71
C PHE A 194 -2.33 -0.20 -12.05
N THR A 195 -3.02 -0.97 -11.20
CA THR A 195 -3.30 -2.39 -11.44
C THR A 195 -4.27 -2.64 -12.58
N SER A 196 -5.20 -1.72 -12.84
CA SER A 196 -6.16 -1.85 -13.95
C SER A 196 -5.54 -1.61 -15.33
N GLY A 197 -4.34 -1.01 -15.40
CA GLY A 197 -3.69 -0.67 -16.66
C GLY A 197 -4.39 0.44 -17.47
N VAL A 198 -5.48 1.03 -16.96
CA VAL A 198 -6.28 2.04 -17.68
C VAL A 198 -5.45 3.27 -18.03
N LEU A 199 -4.65 3.77 -17.09
CA LEU A 199 -3.81 4.94 -17.35
C LEU A 199 -2.72 4.64 -18.39
N TYR A 200 -2.13 3.44 -18.33
CA TYR A 200 -1.12 3.02 -19.29
C TYR A 200 -1.70 3.03 -20.72
N ARG A 201 -2.86 2.40 -20.91
CA ARG A 201 -3.58 2.36 -22.20
C ARG A 201 -4.07 3.72 -22.68
N LEU A 202 -4.20 4.71 -21.80
CA LEU A 202 -4.62 6.06 -22.16
C LEU A 202 -3.44 6.93 -22.62
N ILE A 203 -2.22 6.57 -22.23
CA ILE A 203 -0.99 7.30 -22.54
C ILE A 203 -0.29 6.71 -23.80
N THR A 204 -0.51 5.43 -24.09
CA THR A 204 0.05 4.70 -25.25
C THR A 204 -0.98 4.46 -26.33
#